data_AF-A0A7V9SYL7-F1
#
_entry.id   AF-A0A7V9SYL7-F1
#
_cell.length_a   1.000
_cell.length_b   1.000
_cell.length_c   1.000
_cell.angle_alpha   90.00
_cell.angle_beta   90.00
_cell.angle_gamma   90.00
#
_symmetry.space_group_name_H-M   'P 1'
#
loop_
_entity.id
_entity.type
_entity.pdbx_description
1 polymer ?
#
loop_
_entity_poly.entity_id
_entity_poly.type
_entity_poly.pdbx_seq_one_letter_code
_entity_poly.pdbx_strand_id
1 'polypeptide(L)' 'MLRICLVTRGDPAQVSGGYLYHQRMAEAAGDHDAVVRFASATFWSAPRV' A
#
# COMPACT_ATOMS: atom_id res chain seq x y z
N MET A 1 20.12 -3.14 2.28
CA MET A 1 18.94 -2.25 2.27
C MET A 1 17.98 -2.71 1.19
N LEU A 2 16.85 -3.31 1.58
CA LEU A 2 15.80 -3.77 0.67
C LEU A 2 14.78 -2.65 0.48
N ARG A 3 14.39 -2.36 -0.76
CA ARG A 3 13.42 -1.30 -1.10
C ARG A 3 12.23 -1.93 -1.81
N ILE A 4 11.04 -1.74 -1.26
CA ILE A 4 9.80 -2.32 -1.78
C ILE A 4 8.75 -1.21 -1.95
N CYS A 5 8.00 -1.25 -3.04
CA CYS A 5 6.84 -0.38 -3.26
C CYS A 5 5.57 -1.23 -3.19
N LEU A 6 4.65 -0.91 -2.26
CA LEU A 6 3.37 -1.59 -2.10
C LEU A 6 2.29 -0.71 -2.72
N VAL A 7 1.71 -1.20 -3.82
CA VAL A 7 0.60 -0.53 -4.51
C VAL A 7 -0.70 -1.16 -4.05
N THR A 8 -1.58 -0.36 -3.45
CA THR A 8 -2.88 -0.82 -2.99
C THR A 8 -3.99 -0.26 -3.87
N ARG A 9 -4.85 -1.15 -4.37
CA ARG A 9 -6.15 -0.73 -4.90
C ARG A 9 -7.01 -0.28 -3.73
N GLY A 10 -7.30 1.02 -3.68
CA GLY A 10 -8.13 1.59 -2.64
C GLY A 10 -8.57 2.98 -3.02
N ASP A 11 -9.75 3.35 -2.52
CA ASP A 11 -10.24 4.71 -2.52
C ASP A 11 -10.06 5.24 -1.08
N PRO A 12 -9.35 6.37 -0.87
CA PRO A 12 -9.28 7.01 0.45
C PRO A 12 -10.66 7.32 1.05
N ALA A 13 -11.70 7.49 0.23
CA ALA A 13 -13.08 7.68 0.68
C ALA A 13 -13.79 6.36 1.03
N GLN A 14 -13.26 5.20 0.64
CA GLN A 14 -13.75 3.87 0.99
C GLN A 14 -12.62 2.98 1.48
N VAL A 15 -12.24 3.19 2.74
CA VAL A 15 -11.17 2.46 3.42
C VAL A 15 -11.53 0.98 3.54
N SER A 16 -10.68 0.12 2.95
CA SER A 16 -10.77 -1.34 3.09
C SER A 16 -9.76 -1.89 4.11
N GLY A 17 -9.95 -3.13 4.57
CA GLY A 17 -8.96 -3.79 5.41
C GLY A 17 -7.57 -3.88 4.76
N GLY A 18 -7.51 -4.14 3.44
CA GLY A 18 -6.26 -4.14 2.68
C GLY A 18 -5.57 -2.78 2.66
N TYR A 19 -6.34 -1.70 2.49
CA TYR A 19 -5.83 -0.31 2.60
C TYR A 19 -5.13 -0.08 3.93
N LEU A 20 -5.82 -0.38 5.04
CA LEU A 20 -5.27 -0.17 6.38
C LEU A 20 -4.04 -1.05 6.65
N TYR A 21 -4.06 -2.30 6.17
CA TYR A 21 -2.92 -3.19 6.30
C TYR A 21 -1.67 -2.62 5.62
N HIS A 22 -1.79 -2.17 4.37
CA HIS A 22 -0.66 -1.64 3.62
C HIS A 22 -0.14 -0.32 4.19
N GLN A 23 -1.04 0.55 4.67
CA GLN A 23 -0.63 1.77 5.37
C GLN A 23 0.19 1.44 6.63
N ARG A 24 -0.31 0.55 7.50
CA ARG A 24 0.40 0.15 8.74
C ARG A 24 1.75 -0.51 8.45
N MET A 25 1.84 -1.31 7.40
CA MET A 25 3.12 -1.91 6.96
C MET A 25 4.14 -0.83 6.54
N ALA A 26 3.68 0.24 5.88
CA ALA A 26 4.56 1.34 5.51
C ALA A 26 5.06 2.12 6.73
N GLU A 27 4.19 2.31 7.73
CA GLU A 27 4.54 2.96 9.01
C GLU A 27 5.55 2.11 9.81
N ALA A 28 5.37 0.79 9.88
CA ALA A 28 6.24 -0.12 10.63
C ALA A 28 7.60 -0.38 9.95
N ALA A 29 7.76 -0.08 8.65
CA ALA A 29 8.96 -0.43 7.90
C ALA A 29 10.24 0.24 8.46
N GLY A 30 10.11 1.48 8.96
CA GLY A 30 11.24 2.22 9.54
C GLY A 30 11.86 1.52 10.75
N ASP A 31 11.06 0.81 11.54
CA ASP A 31 11.51 0.08 12.73
C ASP A 31 12.35 -1.17 12.39
N HIS A 32 12.40 -1.55 11.11
CA HIS A 32 13.05 -2.77 10.62
C HIS A 32 14.14 -2.52 9.58
N ASP A 33 14.75 -1.32 9.55
CA ASP A 33 15.73 -0.91 8.53
C ASP A 33 15.22 -1.11 7.08
N ALA A 34 13.90 -0.96 6.90
CA ALA A 34 13.22 -1.14 5.63
C ALA A 34 12.58 0.16 5.15
N VAL A 35 12.46 0.31 3.83
CA VAL A 35 11.76 1.44 3.22
C VAL A 35 10.61 0.90 2.39
N VAL A 36 9.39 1.17 2.88
CA VAL A 36 8.14 0.91 2.18
C VAL A 36 7.44 2.24 1.94
N ARG A 37 7.12 2.53 0.68
CA ARG A 37 6.33 3.72 0.32
C ARG A 37 4.91 3.31 0.01
N PHE A 38 3.95 3.89 0.73
CA PHE A 38 2.53 3.69 0.48
C PHE A 38 2.03 4.64 -0.62
N ALA A 39 1.31 4.09 -1.59
CA ALA A 39 0.62 4.85 -2.62
C ALA A 39 -0.74 4.20 -2.91
N SER A 40 -1.79 5.02 -2.98
CA SER A 40 -3.13 4.61 -3.39
C SER A 40 -3.47 5.17 -4.77
N ALA A 41 -4.05 4.35 -5.64
CA ALA A 41 -4.51 4.73 -6.96
C ALA A 41 -5.96 4.28 -7.17
N THR A 42 -6.82 5.21 -7.60
CA THR A 42 -8.24 4.96 -7.90
C THR A 42 -8.48 4.50 -9.34
N PHE A 43 -7.49 4.64 -10.22
CA PHE A 43 -7.62 4.40 -11.67
C PHE A 43 -7.24 2.98 -12.12
N TRP A 44 -6.85 2.08 -11.20
CA TRP A 44 -6.50 0.71 -11.57
C TRP A 44 -7.75 -0.11 -11.89
N SER A 45 -8.11 -0.18 -13.18
CA SER A 45 -9.04 -1.18 -13.70
C SER A 45 -8.34 -2.53 -13.72
N ALA A 46 -8.78 -3.47 -12.88
CA ALA A 46 -8.23 -4.82 -12.84
C ALA A 46 -8.23 -5.45 -14.25
N PRO A 47 -7.24 -6.30 -14.60
CA PRO A 47 -7.28 -7.07 -15.83
C PRO A 47 -8.58 -7.87 -15.87
N ARG A 48 -9.31 -7.84 -16.99
CA ARG A 48 -10.42 -8.77 -17.20
C ARG A 48 -9.80 -10.16 -17.36
N VAL A 49 -9.99 -11.01 -16.35
CA VAL A 49 -9.74 -12.46 -16.44
C VAL A 49 -10.87 -13.13 -17.21
#